data_AF-A0A2H0YLH9-F1
#
_entry.id   AF-A0A2H0YLH9-F1
#
_cell.length_a   1.000
_cell.length_b   1.000
_cell.length_c   1.000
_cell.angle_alpha   90.00
_cell.angle_beta   90.00
_cell.angle_gamma   90.00
#
_symmetry.space_group_name_H-M   'P 1'
#
loop_
_entity.id
_entity.type
_entity.pdbx_description
1 polymer ?
#
loop_
_entity_poly.entity_id
_entity_poly.type
_entity_poly.pdbx_seq_one_letter_code
_entity_poly.pdbx_strand_id
1 'polypeptide(L)' 'MATITIPKRITKGEELIVIPRKEYEGYLELKEKIKEQITEEDVLRWSREAKRLKKTGKLPLLRSLEEIR' A
#
# COMPACT_ATOMS: atom_id res chain seq x y z
N MET A 1 -37.12 -13.71 8.68
CA MET A 1 -36.55 -12.36 8.89
C MET A 1 -35.43 -12.50 9.89
N ALA A 2 -34.19 -12.21 9.49
CA ALA A 2 -33.04 -12.32 10.39
C ALA A 2 -32.80 -10.97 11.07
N THR A 3 -32.79 -10.95 12.39
CA THR A 3 -32.52 -9.74 13.18
C THR A 3 -31.14 -9.88 13.79
N ILE A 4 -30.25 -8.95 13.45
CA ILE A 4 -28.91 -8.86 14.03
C ILE A 4 -28.95 -7.75 15.08
N THR A 5 -28.68 -8.08 16.33
CA THR A 5 -28.63 -7.12 17.43
C THR A 5 -27.18 -6.75 17.74
N ILE A 6 -26.82 -5.48 17.53
CA ILE A 6 -25.47 -4.97 17.80
C ILE A 6 -25.54 -4.06 19.05
N PRO A 7 -24.83 -4.40 20.14
CA PRO A 7 -24.76 -3.55 21.32
C PRO A 7 -24.18 -2.16 20.99
N LYS A 8 -24.88 -1.08 21.38
CA LYS A 8 -24.47 0.32 21.14
C LYS A 8 -23.06 0.66 21.64
N ARG A 9 -22.58 -0.04 22.68
CA ARG A 9 -21.21 0.11 23.20
C ARG A 9 -20.11 -0.24 22.21
N ILE A 10 -20.39 -1.08 21.21
CA ILE A 10 -19.39 -1.55 20.23
C ILE A 10 -18.99 -0.43 19.28
N THR A 11 -19.95 0.42 18.90
CA THR A 11 -19.70 1.50 17.93
C THR A 11 -18.96 2.68 18.55
N LYS A 12 -18.82 2.74 19.90
CA LYS A 12 -18.13 3.82 20.63
C LYS A 12 -18.56 5.25 20.24
N GLY A 13 -19.77 5.42 19.73
CA GLY A 13 -20.29 6.70 19.24
C GLY A 13 -19.97 7.01 17.76
N GLU A 14 -19.29 6.10 17.07
CA GLU A 14 -19.05 6.18 15.63
C GLU A 14 -20.20 5.57 14.82
N GLU A 15 -20.17 5.81 13.51
CA GLU A 15 -21.16 5.34 12.56
C GLU A 15 -21.05 3.82 12.33
N LEU A 16 -22.20 3.14 12.25
CA LEU A 16 -22.27 1.71 11.93
C LEU A 16 -22.62 1.54 10.45
N ILE A 17 -21.75 0.86 9.71
CA ILE A 17 -21.94 0.58 8.29
C ILE A 17 -22.06 -0.94 8.09
N VAL A 18 -23.05 -1.36 7.32
CA VAL A 18 -23.23 -2.77 6.92
C VAL A 18 -22.74 -2.91 5.48
N ILE A 19 -21.72 -3.74 5.29
CA ILE A 19 -21.15 -4.02 3.97
C ILE A 19 -21.00 -5.54 3.75
N PRO A 20 -21.10 -6.02 2.50
CA PRO A 20 -20.78 -7.40 2.18
C PRO A 20 -19.34 -7.74 2.55
N ARG A 21 -19.13 -8.93 3.12
CA ARG A 21 -17.82 -9.40 3.56
C ARG A 21 -16.75 -9.33 2.45
N LYS A 22 -17.12 -9.74 1.24
CA LYS A 22 -16.23 -9.76 0.08
C LYS A 22 -15.73 -8.35 -0.29
N GLU A 23 -16.58 -7.34 -0.17
CA GLU A 23 -16.22 -5.94 -0.44
C GLU A 23 -15.29 -5.41 0.65
N TYR A 24 -15.59 -5.70 1.92
CA TYR A 24 -14.72 -5.35 3.05
C TYR A 24 -13.30 -5.92 2.89
N GLU A 25 -13.19 -7.21 2.57
CA GLU A 25 -11.91 -7.87 2.35
C GLU A 25 -11.15 -7.25 1.17
N GLY A 26 -11.84 -6.93 0.07
CA GLY A 26 -11.24 -6.20 -1.06
C GLY A 26 -10.71 -4.81 -0.67
N TYR A 27 -11.41 -4.06 0.18
CA TYR A 27 -10.93 -2.78 0.69
C TYR A 27 -9.71 -2.92 1.61
N LEU A 28 -9.65 -3.98 2.42
CA LEU A 28 -8.47 -4.27 3.25
C LEU A 28 -7.25 -4.56 2.38
N GLU A 29 -7.38 -5.43 1.38
CA GLU A 29 -6.29 -5.75 0.44
C GLU A 29 -5.82 -4.51 -0.32
N LEU A 30 -6.75 -3.67 -0.79
CA LEU A 30 -6.43 -2.39 -1.43
C LEU A 30 -5.67 -1.48 -0.47
N LYS A 31 -6.11 -1.38 0.78
CA LYS A 31 -5.45 -0.55 1.80
C LYS A 31 -4.04 -1.05 2.12
N GLU A 32 -3.82 -2.36 2.12
CA GLU A 32 -2.49 -2.96 2.30
C GLU A 32 -1.57 -2.69 1.10
N LYS A 33 -2.06 -2.87 -0.12
CA LYS A 33 -1.32 -2.50 -1.35
C LYS A 33 -1.05 -1.01 -1.44
N ILE A 34 -1.96 -0.17 -0.94
CA ILE A 34 -1.77 1.28 -0.84
C ILE A 34 -0.73 1.63 0.23
N LYS A 35 -0.60 0.85 1.31
CA LYS A 35 0.50 1.03 2.29
C LYS A 35 1.87 0.68 1.72
N GLU A 36 1.93 -0.15 0.68
CA GLU A 36 3.15 -0.38 -0.12
C GLU A 36 3.40 0.74 -1.14
N GLN A 37 2.64 1.85 -1.11
CA GLN A 37 2.94 2.99 -1.97
C GLN A 37 4.30 3.56 -1.67
N ILE A 38 5.08 3.69 -2.75
CA ILE A 38 6.35 4.40 -2.79
C ILE A 38 6.14 5.79 -2.16
N THR A 39 6.80 6.03 -1.04
CA THR A 39 6.74 7.33 -0.37
C THR A 39 7.72 8.31 -1.01
N GLU A 40 7.54 9.62 -0.78
CA GLU A 40 8.50 10.63 -1.23
C GLU A 40 9.90 10.38 -0.65
N GLU A 41 9.98 9.86 0.58
CA GLU A 41 11.23 9.49 1.26
C GLU A 41 11.94 8.33 0.55
N ASP A 42 11.19 7.34 0.05
CA ASP A 42 11.74 6.25 -0.76
C ASP A 42 12.33 6.79 -2.07
N VAL A 43 11.63 7.69 -2.75
CA VAL A 43 12.11 8.33 -4.00
C VAL A 43 13.40 9.12 -3.74
N LEU A 44 13.44 9.90 -2.66
CA LEU A 44 14.62 10.67 -2.25
C LEU A 44 15.79 9.77 -1.91
N ARG A 45 15.55 8.67 -1.19
CA ARG A 45 16.57 7.68 -0.83
C ARG A 45 17.16 7.03 -2.08
N TRP A 46 16.32 6.51 -2.97
CA TRP A 46 16.75 5.88 -4.23
C TRP A 46 17.50 6.85 -5.13
N SER A 47 17.08 8.11 -5.21
CA SER A 47 17.78 9.15 -5.98
C SER A 47 19.20 9.41 -5.47
N ARG A 48 19.37 9.48 -4.14
CA ARG A 48 20.70 9.64 -3.52
C ARG A 48 21.57 8.41 -3.77
N GLU A 49 21.00 7.22 -3.65
CA GLU A 49 21.69 5.96 -3.89
C GLU A 49 22.14 5.81 -5.35
N ALA A 50 21.26 6.11 -6.31
CA ALA A 50 21.59 6.13 -7.73
C ALA A 50 22.73 7.12 -8.04
N LYS A 51 22.69 8.32 -7.43
CA LYS A 51 23.77 9.31 -7.56
C LYS A 51 25.09 8.79 -7.00
N ARG A 52 25.07 8.07 -5.88
CA ARG A 52 26.27 7.44 -5.28
C ARG A 52 26.81 6.35 -6.19
N LEU A 53 25.96 5.44 -6.65
CA LEU A 53 26.34 4.34 -7.54
C LEU A 53 26.94 4.86 -8.85
N LYS A 54 26.35 5.91 -9.43
CA LYS A 54 26.88 6.59 -10.62
C LYS A 54 28.28 7.13 -10.39
N LYS A 55 28.52 7.82 -9.26
CA LYS A 55 29.85 8.34 -8.90
C LYS A 55 30.89 7.23 -8.75
N THR A 56 30.49 6.08 -8.20
CA THR A 56 31.39 4.93 -8.00
C THR A 56 31.53 4.03 -9.22
N GLY A 57 30.85 4.33 -10.34
CA GLY A 57 30.85 3.50 -11.55
C GLY A 57 30.11 2.15 -11.39
N LYS A 58 29.34 1.98 -10.31
CA LYS A 58 28.61 0.74 -9.97
C LYS A 58 27.13 0.79 -10.33
N LEU A 59 26.69 1.85 -11.03
CA LEU A 59 25.31 1.94 -11.47
C LEU A 59 25.09 0.96 -12.64
N PRO A 60 24.19 -0.02 -12.51
CA PRO A 60 23.92 -0.96 -13.59
C PRO A 60 23.37 -0.23 -14.82
N LEU A 61 23.86 -0.61 -15.99
CA LEU A 61 23.35 -0.13 -17.28
C LEU A 61 22.21 -1.05 -17.69
N LEU A 62 20.99 -0.54 -17.64
CA LEU A 62 19.82 -1.22 -18.20
C LEU A 62 19.87 -1.06 -19.71
N ARG A 63 20.07 -2.14 -20.46
CA ARG A 63 20.12 -2.09 -21.94
C ARG A 63 18.74 -2.33 -22.55
N SER A 64 17.88 -3.02 -21.82
CA SER A 64 16.51 -3.35 -22.23
C SER A 64 15.56 -3.42 -21.05
N LEU A 65 14.26 -3.29 -21.33
CA LEU A 65 13.21 -3.45 -20.31
C LEU A 65 13.02 -4.92 -19.88
N GLU A 66 13.47 -5.89 -20.68
CA GLU A 66 13.48 -7.31 -20.30
C GLU A 66 14.37 -7.60 -19.08
N GLU A 67 15.43 -6.81 -18.85
CA GLU A 67 16.36 -7.03 -17.73
C GLU A 67 15.76 -6.71 -16.35
N ILE A 68 14.59 -6.08 -16.32
CA ILE A 68 13.88 -5.68 -15.08
C ILE A 68 12.73 -6.64 -14.75
N ARG A 69 12.29 -7.44 -15.72
CA ARG A 69 11.08 -8.26 -15.65
C ARG A 69 11.33 -9.63 -15.03
#